data_AF-A0A8C0FSF9-F1
#
_entry.id   AF-A0A8C0FSF9-F1
#
_cell.length_a   1.000
_cell.length_b   1.000
_cell.length_c   1.000
_cell.angle_alpha   90.00
_cell.angle_beta   90.00
_cell.angle_gamma   90.00
#
_symmetry.space_group_name_H-M   'P 1'
#
loop_
_entity.id
_entity.type
_entity.pdbx_description
1 polymer ?
#
loop_
_entity_poly.entity_id
_entity_poly.type
_entity_poly.pdbx_seq_one_letter_code
_entity_poly.pdbx_strand_id
1 'polypeptide(L)'
;MAVPATVIYFTAYDQLRDYLHARTGSRGHHIPLLAGALARLGAVTVISPLELIRTKMQSRQLSYRELGVCIQSAVAQDGWLSLWRGWGPTVLRDVPFSALYWFNYELVKEWLCGQARLDEATFMISFASGAISGTVSLGPWGLHPCWGSLSHERRGMAPLGIAASKPSSTWLLMQRIHAESGTRGLFAGFLPRVIKVAPACAIMISTYEFGKTFFQKLNQERRLRGL
;
A
#
# COMPACT_ATOMS: atom_id res chain seq x y z
N MET A 1 13.28 4.35 1.50
CA MET A 1 13.06 4.06 0.06
C MET A 1 11.58 3.89 -0.26
N ALA A 2 10.73 4.89 0.02
CA ALA A 2 9.32 4.86 -0.43
C ALA A 2 9.20 5.19 -1.93
N VAL A 3 10.12 6.01 -2.45
CA VAL A 3 10.07 6.60 -3.79
C VAL A 3 10.11 5.59 -4.95
N PRO A 4 11.05 4.62 -5.05
CA PRO A 4 11.05 3.70 -6.19
C PRO A 4 9.84 2.79 -6.18
N ALA A 5 9.39 2.38 -4.99
CA ALA A 5 8.22 1.52 -4.83
C ALA A 5 6.93 2.21 -5.30
N THR A 6 6.73 3.47 -4.89
CA THR A 6 5.55 4.24 -5.30
C THR A 6 5.58 4.56 -6.79
N VAL A 7 6.74 4.88 -7.36
CA VAL A 7 6.87 5.15 -8.79
C VAL A 7 6.53 3.92 -9.63
N ILE A 8 7.09 2.75 -9.31
CA ILE A 8 6.77 1.50 -10.01
C ILE A 8 5.28 1.19 -9.90
N TYR A 9 4.70 1.37 -8.71
CA TYR A 9 3.28 1.14 -8.48
C TYR A 9 2.37 2.07 -9.30
N PHE A 10 2.62 3.38 -9.28
CA PHE A 10 1.80 4.35 -10.00
C PHE A 10 1.91 4.20 -11.52
N THR A 11 3.13 3.96 -12.01
CA THR A 11 3.36 3.72 -13.45
C THR A 11 2.72 2.42 -13.91
N ALA A 12 2.85 1.32 -13.14
CA ALA A 12 2.19 0.06 -13.43
C ALA A 12 0.66 0.19 -13.37
N TYR A 13 0.14 0.97 -12.41
CA TYR A 13 -1.29 1.24 -12.29
C TYR A 13 -1.83 1.98 -13.52
N ASP A 14 -1.19 3.09 -13.93
CA ASP A 14 -1.63 3.87 -15.09
C ASP A 14 -1.60 3.04 -16.38
N GLN A 15 -0.48 2.34 -16.64
CA GLN A 15 -0.33 1.48 -17.83
C GLN A 15 -1.41 0.40 -17.87
N LEU A 16 -1.69 -0.21 -16.72
CA LEU A 16 -2.65 -1.29 -16.64
C LEU A 16 -4.10 -0.77 -16.71
N ARG A 17 -4.38 0.38 -16.10
CA ARG A 17 -5.66 1.06 -16.20
C ARG A 17 -5.97 1.45 -17.65
N ASP A 18 -5.01 2.05 -18.34
CA ASP A 18 -5.17 2.47 -19.73
C ASP A 18 -5.34 1.26 -20.66
N TYR A 19 -4.60 0.17 -20.42
CA TYR A 19 -4.77 -1.09 -21.13
C TYR A 19 -6.14 -1.74 -20.88
N LEU A 20 -6.65 -1.75 -19.64
CA LEU A 20 -7.97 -2.29 -19.34
C LEU A 20 -9.10 -1.43 -19.90
N HIS A 21 -8.96 -0.10 -19.90
CA HIS A 21 -9.94 0.79 -20.53
C HIS A 21 -9.98 0.63 -22.04
N ALA A 22 -8.81 0.50 -22.68
CA ALA A 22 -8.72 0.24 -24.12
C ALA A 22 -9.36 -1.10 -24.52
N ARG A 23 -9.26 -2.13 -23.67
CA ARG A 23 -9.88 -3.45 -23.93
C ARG A 23 -11.38 -3.52 -23.61
N THR A 24 -11.85 -2.79 -22.61
CA THR A 24 -13.19 -3.02 -22.03
C THR A 24 -14.23 -2.01 -22.50
N GLY A 25 -13.81 -0.85 -23.03
CA GLY A 25 -14.72 0.13 -23.67
C GLY A 25 -15.79 0.75 -22.76
N SER A 26 -15.91 0.34 -21.49
CA SER A 26 -16.95 0.76 -20.54
C SER A 26 -16.33 1.12 -19.19
N ARG A 27 -16.83 2.20 -18.56
CA ARG A 27 -16.42 2.68 -17.22
C ARG A 27 -16.97 1.78 -16.11
N GLY A 28 -16.55 0.51 -16.08
CA GLY A 28 -16.93 -0.40 -15.02
C GLY A 28 -16.25 -0.01 -13.70
N HIS A 29 -17.02 0.17 -12.62
CA HIS A 29 -16.49 0.47 -11.27
C HIS A 29 -15.47 -0.57 -10.75
N HIS A 30 -15.41 -1.77 -11.36
CA HIS A 30 -14.47 -2.84 -10.99
C HIS A 30 -13.09 -2.71 -11.66
N ILE A 31 -12.95 -1.88 -12.69
CA ILE A 31 -11.68 -1.71 -13.44
C ILE A 31 -10.58 -1.11 -12.56
N PRO A 32 -10.81 -0.03 -11.80
CA PRO A 32 -9.79 0.54 -10.92
C PRO A 32 -9.35 -0.43 -9.83
N LEU A 33 -10.27 -1.29 -9.37
CA LEU A 33 -10.00 -2.30 -8.35
C LEU A 33 -9.05 -3.39 -8.86
N LEU A 34 -9.33 -3.95 -10.05
CA LEU A 34 -8.48 -4.98 -10.68
C LEU A 34 -7.14 -4.41 -11.12
N ALA A 35 -7.13 -3.21 -11.72
CA ALA A 35 -5.89 -2.53 -12.11
C ALA A 35 -5.02 -2.22 -10.88
N GLY A 36 -5.63 -1.73 -9.80
CA GLY A 36 -4.94 -1.48 -8.53
C GLY A 36 -4.35 -2.75 -7.91
N ALA A 37 -5.10 -3.86 -7.91
CA ALA A 37 -4.65 -5.13 -7.38
C ALA A 37 -3.47 -5.72 -8.17
N LEU A 38 -3.59 -5.79 -9.49
CA LEU A 38 -2.57 -6.34 -10.38
C LEU A 38 -1.30 -5.46 -10.42
N ALA A 39 -1.45 -4.13 -10.45
CA ALA A 39 -0.32 -3.22 -10.35
C ALA A 39 0.42 -3.37 -9.02
N ARG A 40 -0.30 -3.54 -7.90
CA ARG A 40 0.33 -3.79 -6.60
C ARG A 40 1.04 -5.15 -6.58
N LEU A 41 0.45 -6.19 -7.16
CA LEU A 41 1.09 -7.51 -7.27
C LEU A 41 2.44 -7.41 -7.99
N GLY A 42 2.46 -6.78 -9.17
CA GLY A 42 3.68 -6.58 -9.95
C GLY A 42 4.71 -5.70 -9.25
N ALA A 43 4.29 -4.65 -8.56
CA ALA A 43 5.21 -3.83 -7.78
C ALA A 43 5.83 -4.64 -6.63
N VAL A 44 5.00 -5.36 -5.86
CA VAL A 44 5.46 -6.15 -4.71
C VAL A 44 6.42 -7.26 -5.14
N THR A 45 6.19 -7.94 -6.27
CA THR A 45 7.11 -8.99 -6.75
C THR A 45 8.50 -8.44 -7.06
N VAL A 46 8.60 -7.26 -7.67
CA VAL A 46 9.88 -6.59 -8.00
C VAL A 46 10.57 -6.04 -6.76
N ILE A 47 9.81 -5.53 -5.80
CA ILE A 47 10.33 -4.83 -4.62
C ILE A 47 10.67 -5.79 -3.47
N SER A 48 9.99 -6.93 -3.38
CA SER A 48 10.19 -7.95 -2.33
C SER A 48 11.66 -8.27 -2.01
N PRO A 49 12.55 -8.55 -2.99
CA PRO A 49 13.96 -8.81 -2.69
C PRO A 49 14.65 -7.62 -2.02
N LEU A 50 14.37 -6.39 -2.46
CA LEU A 50 14.95 -5.17 -1.87
C LEU A 50 14.45 -4.93 -0.45
N GLU A 51 13.16 -5.19 -0.18
CA GLU A 51 12.59 -5.08 1.15
C GLU A 51 13.20 -6.10 2.12
N LEU A 52 13.43 -7.33 1.67
CA LEU A 52 14.06 -8.37 2.48
C LEU A 52 15.50 -7.99 2.87
N ILE A 53 16.28 -7.50 1.90
CA ILE A 53 17.65 -7.00 2.14
C ILE A 53 17.64 -5.89 3.19
N ARG A 54 16.73 -4.93 3.05
CA ARG A 54 16.60 -3.81 3.99
C ARG A 54 16.20 -4.27 5.38
N THR A 55 15.25 -5.19 5.48
CA THR A 55 14.75 -5.71 6.76
C THR A 55 15.85 -6.48 7.50
N LYS A 56 16.68 -7.24 6.78
CA LYS A 56 17.87 -7.88 7.35
C LYS A 56 18.91 -6.85 7.83
N MET A 57 19.15 -5.80 7.05
CA MET A 57 20.07 -4.72 7.43
C MET A 57 19.59 -3.97 8.67
N GLN A 58 18.30 -3.66 8.77
CA GLN A 58 17.71 -2.94 9.90
C GLN A 58 17.62 -3.79 11.17
N SER A 59 17.36 -5.10 11.04
CA SER A 59 17.22 -5.99 12.21
C SER A 59 18.56 -6.39 12.82
N ARG A 60 19.63 -6.55 12.03
CA ARG A 60 20.94 -6.98 12.53
C ARG A 60 22.01 -5.88 12.55
N GLN A 61 21.70 -4.65 12.13
CA GLN A 61 22.65 -3.54 11.99
C GLN A 61 23.96 -3.93 11.26
N LEU A 62 23.86 -4.80 10.25
CA LEU A 62 25.03 -5.34 9.55
C LEU A 62 25.67 -4.30 8.63
N SER A 63 27.00 -4.37 8.50
CA SER A 63 27.74 -3.60 7.50
C SER A 63 27.40 -4.10 6.08
N TYR A 64 27.51 -3.22 5.07
CA TYR A 64 27.19 -3.55 3.67
C TYR A 64 27.94 -4.78 3.15
N ARG A 65 29.19 -5.00 3.59
CA ARG A 65 29.99 -6.18 3.23
C ARG A 65 29.41 -7.47 3.81
N GLU A 66 29.02 -7.46 5.07
CA GLU A 66 28.46 -8.63 5.76
C GLU A 66 27.07 -8.99 5.22
N LEU A 67 26.31 -7.98 4.80
CA LEU A 67 25.02 -8.17 4.13
C LEU A 67 25.17 -8.89 2.79
N GLY A 68 26.15 -8.50 1.97
CA GLY A 68 26.44 -9.15 0.69
C GLY A 68 26.80 -10.63 0.86
N VAL A 69 27.67 -10.94 1.83
CA VAL A 69 28.04 -12.33 2.15
C VAL A 69 26.83 -13.13 2.66
N CYS A 70 25.98 -12.53 3.49
CA CYS A 70 24.78 -13.17 4.02
C CYS A 70 23.70 -13.43 2.94
N ILE A 71 23.59 -12.55 1.95
CA ILE A 71 22.71 -12.76 0.79
C ILE A 71 23.28 -13.84 -0.11
N GLN A 72 24.59 -13.79 -0.40
CA GLN A 72 25.25 -14.77 -1.25
C GLN A 72 25.17 -16.18 -0.64
N SER A 73 25.38 -16.32 0.67
CA SER A 73 25.24 -17.59 1.37
C SER A 73 23.78 -18.07 1.41
N ALA A 74 22.81 -17.16 1.60
CA ALA A 74 21.39 -17.51 1.55
C ALA A 74 20.95 -17.99 0.15
N VAL A 75 21.46 -17.36 -0.92
CA VAL A 75 21.18 -17.78 -2.30
C VAL A 75 21.89 -19.10 -2.63
N ALA A 76 23.08 -19.33 -2.11
CA ALA A 76 23.80 -20.60 -2.30
C ALA A 76 23.13 -21.78 -1.57
N GLN A 77 22.50 -21.55 -0.42
CA GLN A 77 21.86 -22.60 0.40
C GLN A 77 20.40 -22.88 0.01
N ASP A 78 19.58 -21.84 -0.15
CA ASP A 78 18.12 -21.95 -0.37
C ASP A 78 17.71 -21.55 -1.80
N GLY A 79 18.67 -21.17 -2.66
CA GLY A 79 18.41 -20.69 -4.01
C GLY A 79 17.87 -19.25 -4.07
N TRP A 80 17.60 -18.80 -5.30
CA TRP A 80 17.12 -17.45 -5.59
C TRP A 80 15.73 -17.16 -5.00
N LEU A 81 14.90 -18.19 -4.83
CA LEU A 81 13.56 -18.08 -4.23
C LEU A 81 13.60 -17.64 -2.76
N SER A 82 14.74 -17.82 -2.07
CA SER A 82 14.93 -17.37 -0.69
C SER A 82 14.75 -15.85 -0.53
N LEU A 83 15.01 -15.07 -1.59
CA LEU A 83 14.83 -13.62 -1.62
C LEU A 83 13.34 -13.20 -1.56
N TRP A 84 12.42 -14.09 -1.92
CA TRP A 84 10.97 -13.85 -1.83
C TRP A 84 10.34 -14.43 -0.55
N ARG A 85 11.14 -14.87 0.43
CA ARG A 85 10.60 -15.27 1.74
C ARG A 85 9.89 -14.08 2.39
N GLY A 86 8.56 -14.20 2.55
CA GLY A 86 7.71 -13.12 3.07
C GLY A 86 6.84 -12.43 2.01
N TRP A 87 6.99 -12.78 0.73
CA TRP A 87 6.14 -12.27 -0.36
C TRP A 87 4.65 -12.50 -0.10
N GLY A 88 4.25 -13.70 0.32
CA GLY A 88 2.86 -14.05 0.57
C GLY A 88 2.15 -13.13 1.59
N PRO A 89 2.70 -12.98 2.82
CA PRO A 89 2.18 -12.04 3.80
C PRO A 89 2.11 -10.58 3.32
N THR A 90 3.13 -10.12 2.57
CA THR A 90 3.17 -8.75 2.03
C THR A 90 2.09 -8.55 0.96
N VAL A 91 1.95 -9.49 0.03
CA VAL A 91 0.89 -9.47 -0.99
C VAL A 91 -0.50 -9.49 -0.36
N LEU A 92 -0.72 -10.39 0.60
CA LEU A 92 -2.01 -10.54 1.28
C LEU A 92 -2.41 -9.27 2.04
N ARG A 93 -1.45 -8.47 2.48
CA ARG A 93 -1.71 -7.18 3.14
C ARG A 93 -1.91 -6.05 2.14
N ASP A 94 -1.03 -5.95 1.14
CA ASP A 94 -0.92 -4.75 0.31
C ASP A 94 -1.90 -4.74 -0.86
N VAL A 95 -2.22 -5.90 -1.43
CA VAL A 95 -3.16 -6.03 -2.56
C VAL A 95 -4.59 -5.65 -2.18
N PRO A 96 -5.22 -6.22 -1.13
CA PRO A 96 -6.60 -5.85 -0.79
C PRO A 96 -6.71 -4.39 -0.34
N PHE A 97 -5.69 -3.87 0.36
CA PHE A 97 -5.64 -2.45 0.72
C PHE A 97 -5.63 -1.56 -0.54
N SER A 98 -4.81 -1.90 -1.53
CA SER A 98 -4.67 -1.12 -2.77
C SER A 98 -5.89 -1.19 -3.67
N ALA A 99 -6.50 -2.37 -3.76
CA ALA A 99 -7.75 -2.62 -4.47
C ALA A 99 -8.88 -1.72 -3.92
N LEU A 100 -9.08 -1.74 -2.59
CA LEU A 100 -10.07 -0.89 -1.93
C LEU A 100 -9.73 0.59 -2.03
N TYR A 101 -8.45 0.95 -1.94
CA TYR A 101 -8.02 2.34 -2.04
C TYR A 101 -8.37 2.98 -3.38
N TRP A 102 -8.02 2.32 -4.49
CA TRP A 102 -8.36 2.87 -5.82
C TRP A 102 -9.85 2.86 -6.10
N PHE A 103 -10.57 1.83 -5.64
CA PHE A 103 -12.02 1.77 -5.77
C PHE A 103 -12.70 2.94 -5.04
N ASN A 104 -12.36 3.17 -3.77
CA ASN A 104 -12.91 4.27 -2.98
C ASN A 104 -12.44 5.63 -3.51
N TYR A 105 -11.21 5.73 -4.01
CA TYR A 105 -10.69 6.96 -4.58
C TYR A 105 -11.50 7.39 -5.80
N GLU A 106 -11.73 6.49 -6.75
CA GLU A 106 -12.50 6.81 -7.96
C GLU A 106 -13.94 7.18 -7.61
N LEU A 107 -14.58 6.44 -6.70
CA LEU A 107 -15.95 6.71 -6.26
C LEU A 107 -16.10 8.08 -5.58
N VAL A 108 -15.17 8.43 -4.67
CA VAL A 108 -15.19 9.73 -3.99
C VAL A 108 -14.82 10.85 -4.96
N LYS A 109 -13.90 10.61 -5.90
CA LYS A 109 -13.50 11.56 -6.94
C LYS A 109 -14.69 11.88 -7.86
N GLU A 110 -15.38 10.87 -8.38
CA GLU A 110 -16.58 11.03 -9.21
C GLU A 110 -17.68 11.78 -8.47
N TRP A 111 -17.92 11.44 -7.20
CA TRP A 111 -18.91 12.12 -6.36
C TRP A 111 -18.57 13.60 -6.13
N LEU A 112 -17.32 13.93 -5.78
CA LEU A 112 -16.89 15.33 -5.59
C LEU A 112 -16.89 16.13 -6.90
N CYS A 113 -16.45 15.53 -8.01
CA CYS A 113 -16.44 16.21 -9.32
C CYS A 113 -17.87 16.50 -9.81
N GLY A 114 -18.79 15.55 -9.60
CA GLY A 114 -20.21 15.74 -9.89
C GLY A 114 -20.85 16.87 -9.09
N GLN A 115 -20.46 17.02 -7.81
CA GLN A 115 -20.96 18.10 -6.96
C GLN A 115 -20.35 19.47 -7.33
N ALA A 116 -19.09 19.50 -7.76
CA ALA A 116 -18.39 20.73 -8.16
C ALA A 116 -18.66 21.16 -9.61
N ARG A 117 -19.33 20.34 -10.44
CA ARG A 117 -19.51 20.53 -11.90
C ARG A 117 -18.18 20.82 -12.63
N LEU A 118 -17.11 20.13 -12.23
CA LEU A 118 -15.81 20.22 -12.88
C LEU A 118 -15.53 18.94 -13.65
N ASP A 119 -15.08 19.05 -14.91
CA ASP A 119 -14.66 17.91 -15.73
C ASP A 119 -13.33 17.29 -15.26
N GLU A 120 -12.51 18.05 -14.52
CA GLU A 120 -11.24 17.58 -13.96
C GLU A 120 -11.15 17.81 -12.45
N ALA A 121 -10.52 16.86 -11.75
CA ALA A 121 -10.33 16.95 -10.31
C ALA A 121 -9.25 17.99 -9.95
N THR A 122 -9.67 19.10 -9.39
CA THR A 122 -8.78 20.12 -8.80
C THR A 122 -7.91 19.49 -7.70
N PHE A 123 -6.74 20.06 -7.44
CA PHE A 123 -5.84 19.66 -6.36
C PHE A 123 -6.53 19.42 -5.01
N MET A 124 -7.48 20.29 -4.61
CA MET A 124 -8.28 20.15 -3.39
C MET A 124 -9.21 18.94 -3.41
N ILE A 125 -9.82 18.64 -4.55
CA ILE A 125 -10.71 17.47 -4.73
C ILE A 125 -9.87 16.18 -4.64
N SER A 126 -8.72 16.14 -5.30
CA SER A 126 -7.77 15.02 -5.25
C SER A 126 -7.18 14.82 -3.85
N PHE A 127 -6.94 15.90 -3.11
CA PHE A 127 -6.49 15.85 -1.73
C PHE A 127 -7.57 15.29 -0.79
N ALA A 128 -8.79 15.80 -0.87
CA ALA A 128 -9.91 15.35 -0.04
C ALA A 128 -10.30 13.90 -0.34
N SER A 129 -10.43 13.53 -1.62
CA SER A 129 -10.70 12.15 -2.04
C SER A 129 -9.60 11.19 -1.62
N GLY A 130 -8.33 11.59 -1.71
CA GLY A 130 -7.18 10.82 -1.23
C GLY A 130 -7.22 10.56 0.28
N ALA A 131 -7.60 11.57 1.08
CA ALA A 131 -7.73 11.45 2.53
C ALA A 131 -8.90 10.55 2.95
N ILE A 132 -10.07 10.75 2.32
CA ILE A 132 -11.29 9.98 2.60
C ILE A 132 -11.10 8.52 2.19
N SER A 133 -10.63 8.27 0.97
CA SER A 133 -10.35 6.91 0.49
C SER A 133 -9.33 6.18 1.37
N GLY A 134 -8.26 6.87 1.78
CA GLY A 134 -7.25 6.31 2.69
C GLY A 134 -7.84 5.89 4.03
N THR A 135 -8.78 6.66 4.56
CA THR A 135 -9.45 6.37 5.84
C THR A 135 -10.46 5.22 5.71
N VAL A 136 -11.25 5.19 4.65
CA VAL A 136 -12.26 4.14 4.40
C VAL A 136 -11.60 2.79 4.10
N SER A 137 -10.48 2.80 3.38
CA SER A 137 -9.71 1.59 3.06
C SER A 137 -9.05 0.93 4.27
N LEU A 138 -8.93 1.68 5.38
CA LEU A 138 -8.49 1.16 6.68
C LEU A 138 -9.62 0.51 7.49
N GLY A 139 -10.82 0.39 6.93
CA GLY A 139 -11.98 -0.20 7.59
C GLY A 139 -11.76 -1.63 8.11
N PRO A 140 -12.78 -2.26 8.73
CA PRO A 140 -12.66 -3.47 9.54
C PRO A 140 -11.89 -4.64 8.90
N TRP A 141 -11.91 -4.77 7.57
CA TRP A 141 -11.17 -5.78 6.81
C TRP A 141 -9.66 -5.50 6.64
N GLY A 142 -9.23 -4.24 6.60
CA GLY A 142 -7.81 -3.83 6.51
C GLY A 142 -7.05 -3.89 7.83
N LEU A 143 -7.75 -4.11 8.95
CA LEU A 143 -7.13 -4.45 10.24
C LEU A 143 -6.71 -5.92 10.32
N HIS A 144 -7.29 -6.81 9.52
CA HIS A 144 -7.10 -8.27 9.68
C HIS A 144 -5.64 -8.73 9.45
N PRO A 145 -4.93 -8.31 8.37
CA PRO A 145 -3.54 -8.69 8.16
C PRO A 145 -2.57 -7.84 8.99
N CYS A 146 -2.93 -6.57 9.25
CA CYS A 146 -2.06 -5.62 9.94
C CYS A 146 -2.04 -5.82 11.47
N TRP A 147 -3.11 -6.34 12.08
CA TRP A 147 -3.10 -6.76 13.49
C TRP A 147 -2.08 -7.88 13.73
N GLY A 148 -1.95 -8.80 12.77
CA GLY A 148 -0.92 -9.83 12.77
C GLY A 148 0.51 -9.28 12.71
N SER A 149 0.74 -8.20 11.94
CA SER A 149 2.07 -7.54 11.90
C SER A 149 2.35 -6.65 13.12
N LEU A 150 1.36 -5.92 13.62
CA LEU A 150 1.49 -5.05 14.79
C LEU A 150 1.72 -5.86 16.09
N SER A 151 1.12 -7.05 16.18
CA SER A 151 1.38 -7.99 17.28
C SER A 151 2.78 -8.61 17.20
N HIS A 152 3.35 -8.75 16.00
CA HIS A 152 4.73 -9.20 15.81
C HIS A 152 5.75 -8.13 16.23
N GLU A 153 5.49 -6.85 15.90
CA GLU A 153 6.33 -5.70 16.31
C GLU A 153 6.29 -5.48 17.84
N ARG A 154 5.10 -5.52 18.47
CA ARG A 154 4.97 -5.39 19.93
C ARG A 154 5.69 -6.49 20.72
N ARG A 155 5.89 -7.67 20.14
CA ARG A 155 6.66 -8.77 20.75
C ARG A 155 8.17 -8.58 20.66
N GLY A 156 8.67 -7.75 19.73
CA GLY A 156 10.11 -7.44 19.62
C GLY A 156 10.61 -6.44 20.66
N MET A 157 9.70 -5.73 21.34
CA MET A 157 10.04 -4.65 22.29
C MET A 157 9.87 -5.04 23.76
N ALA A 158 9.43 -6.26 24.07
CA ALA A 158 9.28 -6.72 25.46
C ALA A 158 10.65 -7.21 26.00
N PRO A 159 11.19 -6.59 27.07
CA PRO A 159 12.41 -7.07 27.70
C PRO A 159 12.10 -8.34 28.52
N LEU A 160 12.99 -9.32 28.39
CA LEU A 160 13.04 -10.59 29.13
C LEU A 160 11.87 -11.57 28.98
N GLY A 161 12.18 -12.68 28.30
CA GLY A 161 11.89 -14.02 28.80
C GLY A 161 10.43 -14.34 29.13
N ILE A 162 9.65 -14.71 28.13
CA ILE A 162 8.75 -15.87 28.13
C ILE A 162 8.52 -16.23 26.66
N ALA A 163 8.88 -17.45 26.28
CA ALA A 163 8.52 -18.03 24.99
C ALA A 163 7.00 -18.23 24.93
N ALA A 164 6.27 -17.16 24.63
CA ALA A 164 4.82 -17.22 24.46
C ALA A 164 4.51 -17.95 23.15
N SER A 165 4.02 -19.19 23.29
CA SER A 165 3.56 -20.04 22.20
C SER A 165 2.65 -19.29 21.22
N LYS A 166 2.78 -19.61 19.94
CA LYS A 166 1.93 -19.07 18.86
C LYS A 166 0.46 -19.37 19.18
N PRO A 167 -0.43 -18.37 19.37
CA PRO A 167 -1.85 -18.65 19.22
C PRO A 167 -2.11 -18.90 17.73
N SER A 168 -2.65 -20.08 17.40
CA SER A 168 -2.86 -20.53 16.02
C SER A 168 -3.98 -19.78 15.28
N SER A 169 -4.75 -18.95 15.99
CA SER A 169 -5.93 -18.30 15.43
C SER A 169 -6.01 -16.84 15.86
N THR A 170 -5.94 -15.95 14.87
CA THR A 170 -6.19 -14.50 15.02
C THR A 170 -7.57 -14.24 15.64
N TRP A 171 -8.53 -15.14 15.39
CA TRP A 171 -9.87 -15.09 15.97
C TRP A 171 -9.86 -15.26 17.49
N LEU A 172 -9.07 -16.20 18.01
CA LEU A 172 -8.92 -16.40 19.46
C LEU A 172 -8.23 -15.22 20.12
N LEU A 173 -7.27 -14.59 19.44
CA LEU A 173 -6.63 -13.36 19.92
C LEU A 173 -7.65 -12.22 19.98
N MET A 174 -8.49 -12.07 18.95
CA MET A 174 -9.53 -11.05 18.87
C MET A 174 -10.60 -11.24 19.96
N GLN A 175 -11.05 -12.48 20.19
CA GLN A 175 -11.96 -12.82 21.30
C GLN A 175 -11.33 -12.56 22.67
N ARG A 176 -10.04 -12.87 22.84
CA ARG A 176 -9.32 -12.62 24.09
C ARG A 176 -9.20 -11.12 24.40
N ILE A 177 -8.86 -10.30 23.41
CA ILE A 177 -8.80 -8.84 23.55
C ILE A 177 -10.19 -8.27 23.85
N HIS A 178 -11.23 -8.79 23.22
CA HIS A 178 -12.60 -8.39 23.51
C HIS A 178 -13.00 -8.71 24.96
N ALA A 179 -12.57 -9.85 25.49
CA ALA A 179 -12.80 -10.24 26.88
C ALA A 179 -11.97 -9.41 27.88
N GLU A 180 -10.73 -9.06 27.56
CA GLU A 180 -9.81 -8.36 28.46
C GLU A 180 -9.96 -6.82 28.44
N SER A 181 -10.25 -6.22 27.29
CA SER A 181 -10.25 -4.75 27.08
C SER A 181 -11.55 -4.20 26.49
N GLY A 182 -12.56 -5.04 26.29
CA GLY A 182 -13.82 -4.68 25.65
C GLY A 182 -13.66 -4.23 24.20
N THR A 183 -14.73 -3.69 23.62
CA THR A 183 -14.75 -3.16 22.24
C THR A 183 -13.81 -1.96 22.05
N ARG A 184 -13.50 -1.21 23.12
CA ARG A 184 -12.54 -0.10 23.07
C ARG A 184 -11.10 -0.57 22.85
N GLY A 185 -10.73 -1.76 23.34
CA GLY A 185 -9.43 -2.38 23.08
C GLY A 185 -9.22 -2.75 21.60
N LEU A 186 -10.30 -3.09 20.88
CA LEU A 186 -10.25 -3.37 19.44
C LEU A 186 -9.97 -2.13 18.59
N PHE A 187 -10.35 -0.94 19.05
CA PHE A 187 -10.09 0.33 18.36
C PHE A 187 -8.86 1.09 18.88
N ALA A 188 -8.20 0.58 19.93
CA ALA A 188 -7.00 1.16 20.51
C ALA A 188 -5.81 1.06 19.54
N GLY A 189 -5.66 2.07 18.68
CA GLY A 189 -4.64 2.13 17.62
C GLY A 189 -5.19 2.53 16.25
N PHE A 190 -6.52 2.55 16.07
CA PHE A 190 -7.15 3.01 14.83
C PHE A 190 -6.91 4.51 14.58
N LEU A 191 -7.15 5.34 15.60
CA LEU A 191 -6.97 6.79 15.52
C LEU A 191 -5.55 7.23 15.11
N PRO A 192 -4.45 6.76 15.76
CA PRO A 192 -3.10 7.11 15.31
C PRO A 192 -2.78 6.60 13.90
N ARG A 193 -3.44 5.52 13.45
CA ARG A 193 -3.29 5.02 12.08
C ARG A 193 -3.96 5.93 11.05
N VAL A 194 -5.17 6.42 11.34
CA VAL A 194 -5.87 7.39 10.48
C VAL A 194 -5.08 8.70 10.40
N ILE A 195 -4.61 9.21 11.54
CA ILE A 195 -3.82 10.46 11.61
C ILE A 195 -2.55 10.36 10.77
N LYS A 196 -1.92 9.18 10.69
CA LYS A 196 -0.72 8.98 9.87
C LYS A 196 -1.03 8.75 8.39
N VAL A 197 -2.05 7.94 8.08
CA VAL A 197 -2.32 7.48 6.71
C VAL A 197 -3.05 8.53 5.90
N ALA A 198 -4.03 9.25 6.48
CA ALA A 198 -4.83 10.22 5.74
C ALA A 198 -3.98 11.35 5.12
N PRO A 199 -3.04 12.00 5.85
CA PRO A 199 -2.19 13.03 5.25
C PRO A 199 -1.21 12.45 4.22
N ALA A 200 -0.65 11.26 4.47
CA ALA A 200 0.27 10.61 3.55
C ALA A 200 -0.41 10.29 2.20
N CYS A 201 -1.61 9.72 2.24
CA CYS A 201 -2.41 9.43 1.05
C CYS A 201 -2.86 10.70 0.32
N ALA A 202 -3.26 11.73 1.07
CA ALA A 202 -3.69 13.00 0.50
C ALA A 202 -2.56 13.70 -0.27
N ILE A 203 -1.37 13.82 0.34
CA ILE A 203 -0.18 14.41 -0.29
C ILE A 203 0.26 13.60 -1.51
N MET A 204 0.26 12.26 -1.38
CA MET A 204 0.69 11.36 -2.45
C MET A 204 -0.17 11.54 -3.70
N ILE A 205 -1.50 11.50 -3.56
CA ILE A 205 -2.41 11.63 -4.70
C ILE A 205 -2.47 13.06 -5.23
N SER A 206 -2.48 14.06 -4.35
CA SER A 206 -2.55 15.45 -4.80
C SER A 206 -1.30 15.83 -5.61
N THR A 207 -0.12 15.37 -5.20
CA THR A 207 1.14 15.55 -5.93
C THR A 207 1.11 14.80 -7.27
N TYR A 208 0.56 13.59 -7.27
CA TYR A 208 0.47 12.76 -8.47
C TYR A 208 -0.43 13.37 -9.55
N GLU A 209 -1.66 13.75 -9.19
CA GLU A 209 -2.62 14.36 -10.11
C GLU A 209 -2.11 15.73 -10.60
N PHE A 210 -1.57 16.55 -9.70
CA PHE A 210 -0.95 17.83 -10.09
C PHE A 210 0.18 17.63 -11.10
N GLY A 211 1.06 16.65 -10.86
CA GLY A 211 2.14 16.29 -11.77
C GLY A 211 1.62 15.89 -13.15
N LYS A 212 0.59 15.04 -13.22
CA LYS A 212 0.00 14.64 -14.50
C LYS A 212 -0.57 15.82 -15.27
N THR A 213 -1.39 16.65 -14.64
CA THR A 213 -2.01 17.81 -15.30
C THR A 213 -0.93 18.78 -15.81
N PHE A 214 0.12 18.99 -15.01
CA PHE A 214 1.26 19.82 -15.42
C PHE A 214 1.97 19.29 -16.67
N PHE A 215 2.30 17.99 -16.71
CA PHE A 215 2.97 17.39 -17.86
C PHE A 215 2.05 17.27 -19.09
N GLN A 216 0.76 16.99 -18.90
CA GLN A 216 -0.22 16.96 -19.99
C GLN A 216 -0.35 18.33 -20.65
N LYS A 217 -0.42 19.40 -19.85
CA LYS A 217 -0.44 20.77 -20.36
C LYS A 217 0.82 21.12 -21.15
N LEU A 218 1.99 20.78 -20.62
CA LEU A 218 3.26 20.97 -21.34
C LEU A 218 3.33 20.17 -22.64
N ASN A 219 2.82 18.94 -22.66
CA ASN A 219 2.83 18.11 -23.86
C ASN A 219 1.86 18.65 -24.92
N GLN A 220 0.68 19.14 -24.52
CA GLN A 220 -0.25 19.83 -25.42
C GLN A 220 0.36 21.12 -25.96
N GLU A 221 1.01 21.93 -25.13
CA GLU A 221 1.70 23.14 -25.57
C GLU A 221 2.85 22.85 -26.54
N ARG A 222 3.63 21.78 -26.33
CA ARG A 222 4.66 21.35 -27.28
C ARG A 222 4.06 20.90 -28.61
N ARG A 223 3.00 20.09 -28.56
CA ARG A 223 2.30 19.60 -29.75
C ARG A 223 1.65 20.71 -30.56
N LEU A 224 1.13 21.75 -29.89
CA LEU A 224 0.60 22.96 -30.52
C LEU A 224 1.70 23.84 -31.12
N ARG A 225 2.93 23.78 -30.57
CA ARG A 225 4.11 24.48 -31.11
C ARG A 225 4.81 23.71 -32.26
N GLY A 226 4.32 22.54 -32.65
CA GLY A 226 4.81 21.81 -33.83
C GLY A 226 6.24 21.27 -33.71
N LEU A 227 6.73 21.03 -32.49
CA LEU A 227 7.95 20.26 -32.20
C LEU A 227 7.59 18.81 -31.86
#